data_AF-A0A9P1G961-F1
#
_entry.id   AF-A0A9P1G961-F1
#
_cell.length_a   1.000
_cell.length_b   1.000
_cell.length_c   1.000
_cell.angle_alpha   90.00
_cell.angle_beta   90.00
_cell.angle_gamma   90.00
#
_symmetry.space_group_name_H-M   'P 1'
#
loop_
_entity.id
_entity.type
_entity.pdbx_description
1 polymer ?
#
loop_
_entity_poly.entity_id
_entity_poly.type
_entity_poly.pdbx_seq_one_letter_code
_entity_poly.pdbx_strand_id
1 'polypeptide(L)'
;MCAWASSRLTTQIAQLLIQEALGLHASIHPIEGQFGASPFYALAGCDDFDDPFKRKCGDKETVIHVAMDAWIGSYTNTYTQFQTEYPLIAPIDLGSQGCEGEESMYVSNNVIHEAFASSGLVLDFYKSYNSTTGQPKSYPALWVNVSKLI
;
A
#
# COMPACT_ATOMS: atom_id res chain seq x y z
N MET A 1 -6.71 1.43 12.26
CA MET A 1 -6.59 -0.04 12.16
C MET A 1 -6.55 -0.36 10.66
N CYS A 2 -5.36 -0.50 10.09
CA CYS A 2 -5.14 -0.59 8.65
C CYS A 2 -5.02 -2.05 8.18
N ALA A 3 -5.88 -2.93 8.69
CA ALA A 3 -5.97 -4.28 8.16
C ALA A 3 -6.73 -4.23 6.84
N TRP A 4 -6.02 -4.13 5.73
CA TRP A 4 -6.64 -4.04 4.41
C TRP A 4 -7.32 -5.36 4.02
N ALA A 5 -8.58 -5.27 3.60
CA ALA A 5 -9.34 -6.45 3.19
C ALA A 5 -8.70 -7.16 1.98
N SER A 6 -8.06 -6.40 1.09
CA SER A 6 -7.23 -6.91 -0.01
C SER A 6 -6.10 -7.80 0.51
N SER A 7 -5.34 -7.32 1.51
CA SER A 7 -4.24 -8.06 2.13
C SER A 7 -4.67 -9.42 2.68
N ARG A 8 -5.81 -9.44 3.39
CA ARG A 8 -6.33 -10.68 3.98
C ARG A 8 -6.71 -11.70 2.91
N LEU A 9 -7.42 -11.24 1.87
CA LEU A 9 -7.83 -12.10 0.77
C LEU A 9 -6.61 -12.69 0.04
N THR A 10 -5.66 -11.84 -0.36
CA THR A 10 -4.47 -12.30 -1.11
C THR A 10 -3.59 -13.22 -0.25
N THR A 11 -3.43 -12.92 1.04
CA THR A 11 -2.68 -13.77 1.98
C THR A 11 -3.33 -15.14 2.18
N GLN A 12 -4.67 -15.20 2.29
CA GLN A 12 -5.39 -16.48 2.39
C GLN A 12 -5.27 -17.31 1.12
N ILE A 13 -5.40 -16.67 -0.06
CA ILE A 13 -5.21 -17.35 -1.34
C ILE A 13 -3.77 -17.89 -1.44
N ALA A 14 -2.77 -17.10 -1.07
CA ALA A 14 -1.38 -17.54 -1.08
C ALA A 14 -1.15 -18.73 -0.15
N GLN A 15 -1.72 -18.72 1.06
CA GLN A 15 -1.62 -19.86 1.98
C GLN A 15 -2.19 -21.14 1.35
N LEU A 16 -3.37 -21.06 0.75
CA LEU A 16 -4.00 -22.21 0.08
C LEU A 16 -3.12 -22.73 -1.07
N LEU A 17 -2.60 -21.85 -1.93
CA LEU A 17 -1.74 -22.26 -3.04
C LEU A 17 -0.44 -22.91 -2.54
N ILE A 18 0.19 -22.37 -1.50
CA ILE A 18 1.41 -22.94 -0.92
C ILE A 18 1.12 -24.32 -0.31
N GLN A 19 -0.01 -24.49 0.36
CA GLN A 19 -0.37 -25.77 0.97
C GLN A 19 -0.82 -26.81 -0.04
N GLU A 20 -1.75 -26.45 -0.94
CA GLU A 20 -2.41 -27.41 -1.82
C GLU A 20 -1.63 -27.67 -3.10
N ALA A 21 -1.08 -26.63 -3.73
CA ALA A 21 -0.39 -26.76 -5.00
C ALA A 21 1.10 -27.10 -4.82
N LEU A 22 1.76 -26.54 -3.82
CA LEU A 22 3.19 -26.79 -3.55
C LEU A 22 3.43 -27.90 -2.52
N GLY A 23 2.41 -28.28 -1.75
CA GLY A 23 2.53 -29.31 -0.71
C GLY A 23 3.36 -28.87 0.50
N LEU A 24 3.54 -27.56 0.72
CA LEU A 24 4.33 -27.01 1.81
C LEU A 24 3.44 -26.58 2.98
N HIS A 25 3.92 -26.74 4.21
CA HIS A 25 3.20 -26.19 5.36
C HIS A 25 3.36 -24.66 5.41
N ALA A 26 2.25 -23.93 5.39
CA ALA A 26 2.24 -22.47 5.52
C ALA A 26 1.28 -22.03 6.63
N SER A 27 1.65 -21.01 7.39
CA SER A 27 0.77 -20.38 8.39
C SER A 27 0.78 -18.86 8.20
N ILE A 28 -0.37 -18.24 8.47
CA ILE A 28 -0.50 -16.79 8.45
C ILE A 28 -0.02 -16.26 9.81
N HIS A 29 0.87 -15.28 9.79
CA HIS A 29 1.37 -14.65 11.00
C HIS A 29 0.22 -13.94 11.75
N PRO A 30 0.12 -14.04 13.09
CA PRO A 30 -1.03 -13.52 13.85
C PRO A 30 -1.09 -12.00 13.92
N ILE A 31 0.05 -11.32 13.70
CA ILE A 31 0.12 -9.85 13.66
C ILE A 31 -0.06 -9.41 12.21
N GLU A 32 -1.09 -8.62 11.96
CA GLU A 32 -1.33 -7.93 10.69
C GLU A 32 -0.58 -6.60 10.68
N GLY A 33 0.10 -6.28 9.57
CA GLY A 33 0.79 -5.00 9.43
C GLY A 33 -0.19 -3.82 9.35
N GLN A 34 0.13 -2.72 10.03
CA GLN A 34 -0.66 -1.48 10.05
C GLN A 34 -0.25 -0.47 8.98
N PHE A 35 0.83 -0.70 8.24
CA PHE A 35 1.31 0.22 7.22
C PHE A 35 1.82 -0.55 6.00
N GLY A 36 1.76 0.06 4.81
CA GLY A 36 2.22 -0.58 3.58
C GLY A 36 3.72 -0.91 3.55
N ALA A 37 4.50 -0.38 4.50
CA ALA A 37 5.91 -0.72 4.70
C ALA A 37 6.15 -1.86 5.70
N SER A 38 5.18 -2.22 6.54
CA SER A 38 5.32 -3.29 7.55
C SER A 38 5.84 -4.61 6.93
N PRO A 39 5.45 -5.02 5.70
CA PRO A 39 6.03 -6.19 5.05
C PRO A 39 7.54 -6.17 4.88
N PHE A 40 8.16 -5.02 4.60
CA PHE A 40 9.61 -4.95 4.43
C PHE A 40 10.34 -5.26 5.73
N TYR A 41 9.86 -4.68 6.84
CA TYR A 41 10.40 -4.91 8.17
C TYR A 41 10.15 -6.35 8.64
N ALA A 42 8.96 -6.90 8.34
CA ALA A 42 8.60 -8.27 8.68
C ALA A 42 9.52 -9.28 7.97
N LEU A 43 9.73 -9.11 6.66
CA LEU A 43 10.60 -9.96 5.85
C LEU A 43 12.09 -9.79 6.23
N ALA A 44 12.51 -8.61 6.66
CA ALA A 44 13.86 -8.37 7.16
C ALA A 44 14.09 -8.85 8.62
N GLY A 45 13.13 -9.56 9.22
CA GLY A 45 13.28 -10.14 10.54
C GLY A 45 13.36 -9.13 11.69
N CYS A 46 12.73 -7.96 11.54
CA CYS A 46 12.69 -6.97 12.61
C CYS A 46 11.85 -7.46 13.81
N ASP A 47 12.32 -7.19 15.05
CA ASP A 47 11.67 -7.64 16.29
C ASP A 47 10.19 -7.19 16.40
N ASP A 48 9.92 -5.92 16.13
CA ASP A 48 8.58 -5.35 16.02
C ASP A 48 8.49 -4.60 14.69
N PHE A 49 7.94 -5.26 13.68
CA PHE A 49 7.83 -4.69 12.33
C PHE A 49 6.75 -3.60 12.23
N ASP A 50 5.89 -3.47 13.23
CA ASP A 50 4.73 -2.59 13.20
C ASP A 50 4.90 -1.32 14.06
N ASP A 51 5.72 -1.38 15.11
CA ASP A 51 6.11 -0.21 15.92
C ASP A 51 7.37 0.48 15.37
N PRO A 52 7.26 1.68 14.77
CA PRO A 52 8.41 2.39 14.19
C PRO A 52 9.52 2.72 15.19
N PHE A 53 9.22 2.78 16.49
CA PHE A 53 10.21 3.09 17.52
C PHE A 53 10.93 1.84 18.07
N LYS A 54 10.47 0.63 17.71
CA LYS A 54 11.03 -0.64 18.20
C LYS A 54 11.49 -1.57 17.08
N ARG A 55 11.55 -1.09 15.84
CA ARG A 55 12.12 -1.81 14.69
C ARG A 55 13.62 -2.05 14.90
N LYS A 56 13.97 -3.22 15.43
CA LYS A 56 15.34 -3.73 15.51
C LYS A 56 15.50 -4.85 14.49
N CYS A 57 16.18 -4.54 13.39
CA CYS A 57 16.34 -5.42 12.23
C CYS A 57 17.80 -5.88 12.11
N GLY A 58 18.05 -7.04 11.49
CA GLY A 58 19.43 -7.47 11.16
C GLY A 58 20.04 -8.55 12.06
N ASP A 59 19.43 -8.85 13.21
CA ASP A 59 20.06 -9.73 14.21
C ASP A 59 19.58 -11.20 14.13
N LYS A 60 18.50 -11.49 13.39
CA LYS A 60 17.84 -12.82 13.37
C LYS A 60 17.42 -13.21 11.96
N GLU A 61 17.49 -14.52 11.66
CA GLU A 61 16.76 -15.10 10.53
C GLU A 61 15.26 -14.86 10.72
N THR A 62 14.60 -14.42 9.65
CA THR A 62 13.16 -14.16 9.66
C THR A 62 12.37 -15.46 9.69
N VAL A 63 11.27 -15.48 10.45
CA VAL A 63 10.26 -16.56 10.40
C VAL A 63 9.16 -16.26 9.37
N ILE A 64 9.16 -15.04 8.82
CA ILE A 64 8.21 -14.57 7.81
C ILE A 64 8.93 -14.59 6.47
N HIS A 65 8.47 -15.48 5.58
CA HIS A 65 9.15 -15.75 4.31
C HIS A 65 8.47 -15.10 3.10
N VAL A 66 7.18 -14.79 3.21
CA VAL A 66 6.37 -14.25 2.11
C VAL A 66 5.39 -13.21 2.67
N ALA A 67 5.21 -12.10 1.96
CA ALA A 67 4.19 -11.10 2.24
C ALA A 67 3.50 -10.67 0.94
N MET A 68 2.17 -10.64 0.92
CA MET A 68 1.38 -10.47 -0.31
C MET A 68 0.95 -9.02 -0.60
N ASP A 69 1.10 -8.10 0.34
CA ASP A 69 0.58 -6.73 0.24
C ASP A 69 1.65 -5.69 0.63
N ALA A 70 2.75 -5.67 -0.12
CA ALA A 70 3.88 -4.77 0.06
C ALA A 70 3.84 -3.63 -0.95
N TRP A 71 3.80 -2.38 -0.47
CA TRP A 71 3.52 -1.22 -1.30
C TRP A 71 4.80 -0.56 -1.79
N ILE A 72 5.57 -1.28 -2.62
CA ILE A 72 6.90 -0.84 -3.06
C ILE A 72 6.85 0.55 -3.69
N GLY A 73 5.86 0.85 -4.54
CA GLY A 73 5.74 2.15 -5.21
C GLY A 73 5.60 3.35 -4.26
N SER A 74 4.85 3.18 -3.16
CA SER A 74 4.65 4.23 -2.15
C SER A 74 5.79 4.30 -1.12
N TYR A 75 6.58 3.23 -1.01
CA TYR A 75 7.63 3.06 0.01
C TYR A 75 9.00 2.74 -0.60
N THR A 76 9.28 3.24 -1.80
CA THR A 76 10.53 2.97 -2.55
C THR A 76 11.77 3.25 -1.71
N ASN A 77 11.78 4.35 -0.95
CA ASN A 77 12.93 4.70 -0.09
C ASN A 77 13.21 3.62 0.97
N THR A 78 12.17 3.08 1.61
CA THR A 78 12.32 2.01 2.59
C THR A 78 12.80 0.72 1.93
N TYR A 79 12.22 0.37 0.78
CA TYR A 79 12.66 -0.80 0.03
C TYR A 79 14.14 -0.68 -0.38
N THR A 80 14.54 0.44 -0.98
CA THR A 80 15.94 0.71 -1.37
C THR A 80 16.87 0.69 -0.17
N GLN A 81 16.48 1.27 0.96
CA GLN A 81 17.26 1.25 2.19
C GLN A 81 17.59 -0.19 2.62
N PHE A 82 16.61 -1.09 2.63
CA PHE A 82 16.85 -2.49 2.96
C PHE A 82 17.79 -3.18 1.98
N GLN A 83 17.64 -2.92 0.67
CA GLN A 83 18.56 -3.46 -0.35
C GLN A 83 20.00 -3.00 -0.10
N THR A 84 20.21 -1.77 0.38
CA THR A 84 21.54 -1.20 0.55
C THR A 84 22.17 -1.51 1.91
N GLU A 85 21.40 -1.41 3.00
CA GLU A 85 21.91 -1.51 4.37
C GLU A 85 21.91 -2.95 4.89
N TYR A 86 21.00 -3.78 4.38
CA TYR A 86 20.80 -5.14 4.84
C TYR A 86 20.71 -6.16 3.69
N PRO A 87 21.67 -6.17 2.74
CA PRO A 87 21.54 -6.91 1.48
C PRO A 87 21.35 -8.43 1.64
N LEU A 88 21.80 -9.02 2.75
CA LEU A 88 21.67 -10.46 3.00
C LEU A 88 20.27 -10.87 3.47
N ILE A 89 19.49 -9.93 3.99
CA ILE A 89 18.15 -10.16 4.54
C ILE A 89 17.10 -9.25 3.88
N ALA A 90 17.50 -8.55 2.82
CA ALA A 90 16.63 -7.62 2.13
C ALA A 90 15.49 -8.39 1.44
N PRO A 91 14.24 -7.91 1.53
CA PRO A 91 13.12 -8.51 0.83
C PRO A 91 13.37 -8.55 -0.67
N ILE A 92 13.03 -9.65 -1.34
CA ILE A 92 13.12 -9.76 -2.80
C ILE A 92 11.73 -9.49 -3.38
N ASP A 93 11.66 -8.56 -4.34
CA ASP A 93 10.45 -8.37 -5.13
C ASP A 93 10.27 -9.54 -6.11
N LEU A 94 9.25 -10.37 -5.84
CA LEU A 94 8.88 -11.52 -6.68
C LEU A 94 7.89 -11.15 -7.79
N GLY A 95 7.58 -9.85 -7.94
CA GLY A 95 6.65 -9.32 -8.91
C GLY A 95 5.27 -9.02 -8.33
N SER A 96 4.46 -8.38 -9.15
CA SER A 96 3.09 -8.01 -8.82
C SER A 96 2.10 -9.09 -9.28
N GLN A 97 1.00 -9.22 -8.56
CA GLN A 97 -0.12 -10.10 -8.92
C GLN A 97 -1.42 -9.29 -9.04
N GLY A 98 -2.27 -9.64 -10.02
CA GLY A 98 -3.58 -9.02 -10.19
C GLY A 98 -3.52 -7.66 -10.89
N CYS A 99 -4.18 -6.66 -10.31
CA CYS A 99 -4.31 -5.31 -10.87
C CYS A 99 -3.50 -4.30 -10.07
N GLU A 100 -3.14 -3.17 -10.69
CA GLU A 100 -2.58 -2.02 -9.99
C GLU A 100 -3.62 -1.44 -9.03
N GLY A 101 -3.26 -1.31 -7.75
CA GLY A 101 -4.06 -0.64 -6.74
C GLY A 101 -3.85 0.85 -6.78
N GLU A 102 -4.91 1.62 -6.54
CA GLU A 102 -4.85 3.07 -6.37
C GLU A 102 -5.43 3.44 -5.00
N GLU A 103 -4.77 4.37 -4.30
CA GLU A 103 -5.34 5.04 -3.14
C GLU A 103 -5.75 6.46 -3.50
N SER A 104 -7.01 6.76 -3.19
CA SER A 104 -7.53 8.12 -3.31
C SER A 104 -8.60 8.36 -2.25
N MET A 105 -9.00 9.61 -2.12
CA MET A 105 -10.16 9.95 -1.29
C MET A 105 -11.43 9.38 -1.93
N TYR A 106 -12.14 8.54 -1.19
CA TYR A 106 -13.47 8.11 -1.60
C TYR A 106 -14.48 9.22 -1.33
N VAL A 107 -15.21 9.63 -2.37
CA VAL A 107 -16.37 10.52 -2.26
C VAL A 107 -17.59 9.76 -2.78
N SER A 108 -18.69 9.79 -2.03
CA SER A 108 -19.89 9.07 -2.42
C SER A 108 -20.48 9.64 -3.72
N ASN A 109 -21.06 8.76 -4.53
CA ASN A 109 -21.54 9.15 -5.86
C ASN A 109 -22.62 10.25 -5.82
N ASN A 110 -23.49 10.25 -4.79
CA ASN A 110 -24.48 11.31 -4.61
C ASN A 110 -23.83 12.68 -4.37
N VAL A 111 -22.77 12.76 -3.54
CA VAL A 111 -22.04 14.00 -3.28
C VAL A 111 -21.34 14.47 -4.55
N ILE A 112 -20.75 13.55 -5.32
CA ILE A 112 -20.16 13.85 -6.63
C ILE A 112 -21.22 14.43 -7.57
N HIS A 113 -22.38 13.79 -7.70
CA HIS A 113 -23.45 14.25 -8.57
C HIS A 113 -24.03 15.60 -8.15
N GLU A 114 -24.26 15.81 -6.86
CA GLU A 114 -24.73 17.10 -6.32
C GLU A 114 -23.72 18.20 -6.59
N ALA A 115 -22.43 17.94 -6.36
CA ALA A 115 -21.37 18.90 -6.62
C ALA A 115 -21.28 19.25 -8.12
N PHE A 116 -21.43 18.27 -9.02
CA PHE A 116 -21.46 18.51 -10.47
C PHE A 116 -22.70 19.28 -10.93
N ALA A 117 -23.86 19.09 -10.29
CA ALA A 117 -25.10 19.78 -10.62
C ALA A 117 -25.17 21.22 -10.08
N SER A 118 -24.45 21.52 -9.00
CA SER A 118 -24.34 22.87 -8.45
C SER A 118 -23.46 23.79 -9.30
N SER A 119 -23.87 25.05 -9.46
CA SER A 119 -23.07 26.10 -10.09
C SER A 119 -22.22 26.83 -9.03
N GLY A 120 -20.98 27.18 -9.37
CA GLY A 120 -20.13 28.03 -8.52
C GLY A 120 -19.17 27.31 -7.57
N LEU A 121 -18.96 25.99 -7.70
CA LEU A 121 -17.90 25.27 -6.99
C LEU A 121 -16.62 25.14 -7.86
N VAL A 122 -15.47 25.07 -7.19
CA VAL A 122 -14.11 24.89 -7.75
C VAL A 122 -13.98 23.72 -8.75
N LEU A 123 -14.95 22.80 -8.75
CA LEU A 123 -14.97 21.62 -9.62
C LEU A 123 -15.33 21.91 -11.08
N ASP A 124 -15.76 23.13 -11.44
CA ASP A 124 -15.98 23.52 -12.84
C ASP A 124 -14.70 23.38 -13.69
N PHE A 125 -13.51 23.51 -13.08
CA PHE A 125 -12.23 23.21 -13.71
C PHE A 125 -12.13 21.74 -14.20
N TYR A 126 -12.70 20.80 -13.45
CA TYR A 126 -12.65 19.37 -13.79
C TYR A 126 -13.76 18.95 -14.77
N LYS A 127 -14.83 19.75 -14.92
CA LYS A 127 -15.92 19.47 -15.88
C LYS A 127 -15.47 19.59 -17.34
N SER A 128 -14.48 20.44 -17.62
CA SER A 128 -13.92 20.65 -18.96
C SER A 128 -12.56 19.96 -19.16
N TYR A 129 -12.08 19.23 -18.15
CA TYR A 129 -10.76 18.61 -18.19
C TYR A 129 -10.76 17.37 -19.09
N ASN A 130 -10.18 17.51 -20.28
CA ASN A 130 -9.90 16.39 -21.16
C ASN A 130 -8.51 15.82 -20.80
N SER A 131 -8.48 14.59 -20.28
CA SER A 131 -7.25 13.90 -19.85
C SER A 131 -6.29 13.59 -21.01
N THR A 132 -6.69 13.76 -22.26
CA THR A 132 -5.80 13.62 -23.43
C THR A 132 -4.95 14.87 -23.73
N THR A 133 -5.26 16.04 -23.16
CA THR A 133 -4.63 17.32 -23.54
C THR A 133 -3.69 17.94 -22.50
N GLY A 134 -3.46 17.32 -21.33
CA GLY A 134 -2.60 17.93 -20.31
C GLY A 134 -2.02 16.91 -19.33
N GLN A 135 -0.70 16.90 -19.18
CA GLN A 135 -0.02 16.11 -18.16
C GLN A 135 -0.28 16.74 -16.77
N PRO A 136 -1.03 16.09 -15.87
CA PRO A 136 -1.43 16.70 -14.59
C PRO A 136 -0.24 17.00 -13.66
N LYS A 137 0.90 16.32 -13.87
CA LYS A 137 2.14 16.49 -13.10
C LYS A 137 2.75 17.90 -13.20
N SER A 138 2.35 18.72 -14.17
CA SER A 138 2.89 20.08 -14.34
C SER A 138 2.18 21.14 -13.51
N TYR A 139 1.04 20.81 -12.89
CA TYR A 139 0.33 21.74 -12.00
C TYR A 139 0.75 21.51 -10.55
N PRO A 140 1.18 22.55 -9.81
CA PRO A 140 1.52 22.41 -8.40
C PRO A 140 0.29 21.91 -7.62
N ALA A 141 0.50 20.88 -6.80
CA ALA A 141 -0.54 20.30 -5.95
C ALA A 141 -1.22 21.39 -5.12
N LEU A 142 -2.47 21.72 -5.48
CA LEU A 142 -3.32 22.55 -4.65
C LEU A 142 -3.75 21.69 -3.47
N TRP A 143 -3.11 21.93 -2.33
CA TRP A 143 -3.57 21.46 -1.02
C TRP A 143 -4.95 22.09 -0.76
N VAL A 144 -6.02 21.40 -1.15
CA VAL A 144 -7.38 21.86 -0.87
C VAL A 144 -7.65 21.64 0.62
N ASN A 145 -7.78 22.74 1.36
CA ASN A 145 -8.15 22.70 2.76
C ASN A 145 -9.63 22.32 2.90
N VAL A 146 -9.89 21.06 3.27
CA VAL A 146 -11.22 20.45 3.38
C VAL A 146 -12.05 20.99 4.56
N SER A 147 -11.46 21.80 5.45
CA SER A 147 -12.14 22.34 6.64
C SER A 147 -13.22 23.41 6.35
N LYS A 148 -13.47 23.75 5.08
CA LYS A 148 -14.55 24.65 4.66
C LYS A 148 -15.72 23.95 3.94
N LEU A 149 -15.74 22.61 3.93
CA LEU A 149 -16.80 21.81 3.29
C LEU A 149 -17.83 21.25 4.30
N ILE A 150 -17.95 21.87 5.48
CA ILE A 150 -18.96 21.57 6.50
C ILE A 150 -19.77 22.83 6.78
#